data_AF-A0A852LR58-F1
#
_entry.id   AF-A0A852LR58-F1
#
_cell.length_a   1.000
_cell.length_b   1.000
_cell.length_c   1.000
_cell.angle_alpha   90.00
_cell.angle_beta   90.00
_cell.angle_gamma   90.00
#
_symmetry.space_group_name_H-M   'P 1'
#
loop_
_entity.id
_entity.type
_entity.pdbx_description
1 polymer ?
#
loop_
_entity_poly.entity_id
_entity_poly.type
_entity_poly.pdbx_seq_one_letter_code
_entity_poly.pdbx_strand_id
1 'polypeptide(L)'
;MERLELCGRALRAALVAGRVRRRLPWLLVAFVLLGSALKDGDLVPETPMRNKRNPLNVYFVKVAWAWTFWLLLPFIAVTTYEFAETKFLYGPTKSALAALRRLSSLLVGSAVWYVCTGLFMYIENLTGTCSTSGKVGEPHRLYATKQECHQDNGIWNGFDISGHCFLLSYCALMIMEEVAVLEGLSIDQNSKLYVLINTLFVSLCFLTMIWVFMFLCTAVYFHDFSQKLLGVLIGLAAWYGTYRVWYLKPFSPGLPLPNIPLSSKKYSYSR
;
A
#
# COMPACT_ATOMS: atom_id res chain seq x y z
N MET A 1 12.30 33.53 -1.18
CA MET A 1 12.77 32.15 -0.91
C MET A 1 12.38 31.69 0.50
N GLU A 2 12.63 32.48 1.55
CA GLU A 2 12.35 32.11 2.95
C GLU A 2 10.89 31.68 3.25
N ARG A 3 9.87 32.38 2.71
CA ARG A 3 8.46 32.00 2.87
C ARG A 3 8.10 30.65 2.22
N LEU A 4 8.73 30.33 1.09
CA LEU A 4 8.54 29.04 0.40
C LEU A 4 9.14 27.89 1.22
N GLU A 5 10.29 28.12 1.83
CA GLU A 5 10.95 27.14 2.71
C GLU A 5 10.19 26.93 4.03
N LEU A 6 9.63 28.00 4.61
CA LEU A 6 8.74 27.91 5.77
C LEU A 6 7.48 27.12 5.46
N CYS A 7 6.84 27.39 4.30
CA CYS A 7 5.65 26.67 3.86
C CYS A 7 5.96 25.18 3.60
N GLY A 8 7.07 24.88 2.93
CA GLY A 8 7.53 23.50 2.71
C GLY A 8 7.81 22.74 4.01
N ARG A 9 8.40 23.40 5.01
CA ARG A 9 8.61 22.82 6.35
C ARG A 9 7.30 22.55 7.07
N ALA A 10 6.37 23.49 7.08
CA ALA A 10 5.06 23.31 7.69
C ALA A 10 4.26 22.18 7.00
N LEU A 11 4.30 22.12 5.66
CA LEU A 11 3.67 21.06 4.89
C LEU A 11 4.27 19.69 5.18
N ARG A 12 5.61 19.59 5.20
CA ARG A 12 6.31 18.35 5.57
C ARG A 12 5.93 17.93 7.00
N ALA A 13 5.96 18.84 7.96
CA ALA A 13 5.56 18.55 9.33
C ALA A 13 4.09 18.09 9.41
N ALA A 14 3.18 18.70 8.66
CA ALA A 14 1.78 18.31 8.63
C ALA A 14 1.53 16.94 7.98
N LEU A 15 2.27 16.60 6.91
CA LEU A 15 2.17 15.32 6.22
C LEU A 15 2.78 14.17 7.02
N VAL A 16 3.91 14.42 7.69
CA VAL A 16 4.54 13.42 8.55
C VAL A 16 3.79 13.28 9.88
N ALA A 17 3.09 14.33 10.32
CA ALA A 17 2.35 14.33 11.59
C ALA A 17 1.45 13.10 11.71
N GLY A 18 1.55 12.45 12.88
CA GLY A 18 0.72 11.30 13.24
C GLY A 18 -0.80 11.47 13.06
N ARG A 19 -1.33 12.70 12.91
CA ARG A 19 -2.74 12.96 12.63
C ARG A 19 -3.18 12.44 11.26
N VAL A 20 -2.40 12.67 10.20
CA VAL A 20 -2.73 12.21 8.83
C VAL A 20 -2.70 10.69 8.78
N ARG A 21 -1.62 10.10 9.31
CA ARG A 21 -1.44 8.65 9.44
C ARG A 21 -2.59 7.95 10.18
N ARG A 22 -3.09 8.53 11.28
CA ARG A 22 -4.22 7.96 12.05
C ARG A 22 -5.57 8.10 11.34
N ARG A 23 -5.74 9.13 10.51
CA ARG A 23 -7.01 9.39 9.80
C ARG A 23 -7.11 8.63 8.48
N LEU A 24 -5.99 8.34 7.82
CA LEU A 24 -5.99 7.73 6.48
C LEU A 24 -6.78 6.41 6.38
N PRO A 25 -6.65 5.42 7.29
CA PRO A 25 -7.46 4.19 7.22
C PRO A 25 -8.97 4.47 7.21
N TRP A 26 -9.41 5.40 8.07
CA TRP A 26 -10.82 5.79 8.14
C TRP A 26 -11.29 6.54 6.90
N LEU A 27 -10.44 7.38 6.32
CA LEU A 27 -10.72 8.06 5.05
C LEU A 27 -10.87 7.05 3.90
N LEU A 28 -10.00 6.03 3.82
CA LEU A 28 -10.10 4.97 2.80
C LEU A 28 -11.41 4.18 2.91
N VAL A 29 -11.83 3.85 4.14
CA VAL A 29 -13.14 3.22 4.38
C VAL A 29 -14.27 4.17 3.97
N ALA A 30 -14.25 5.44 4.40
CA ALA A 30 -15.26 6.41 4.02
C ALA A 30 -15.36 6.57 2.50
N PHE A 31 -14.21 6.62 1.80
CA PHE A 31 -14.15 6.70 0.34
C PHE A 31 -14.76 5.47 -0.35
N VAL A 32 -14.54 4.26 0.17
CA VAL A 32 -15.15 3.06 -0.43
C VAL A 32 -16.66 3.02 -0.21
N LEU A 33 -17.13 3.43 0.97
CA LEU A 33 -18.56 3.49 1.30
C LEU A 33 -19.27 4.54 0.44
N LEU A 34 -18.75 5.78 0.43
CA LEU A 34 -19.30 6.88 -0.37
C LEU A 34 -19.20 6.60 -1.86
N GLY A 35 -18.06 6.12 -2.34
CA GLY A 35 -17.85 5.81 -3.75
C GLY A 35 -18.77 4.70 -4.25
N SER A 36 -19.04 3.69 -3.41
CA SER A 36 -20.01 2.65 -3.74
C SER A 36 -21.44 3.16 -3.77
N ALA A 37 -21.83 3.99 -2.78
CA ALA A 37 -23.15 4.62 -2.79
C ALA A 37 -23.37 5.51 -4.03
N LEU A 38 -22.34 6.24 -4.45
CA LEU A 38 -22.39 7.06 -5.67
C LEU A 38 -22.50 6.20 -6.94
N LYS A 39 -21.78 5.07 -7.00
CA LYS A 39 -21.86 4.12 -8.12
C LYS A 39 -23.25 3.50 -8.20
N ASP A 40 -23.77 2.99 -7.08
CA ASP A 40 -25.04 2.27 -7.04
C ASP A 40 -26.24 3.20 -7.27
N GLY A 41 -26.08 4.50 -6.99
CA GLY A 41 -27.07 5.52 -7.35
C GLY A 41 -26.99 6.00 -8.81
N ASP A 42 -26.07 5.48 -9.63
CA ASP A 42 -25.82 5.94 -11.01
C ASP A 42 -25.56 7.46 -11.13
N LEU A 43 -25.06 8.09 -10.07
CA LEU A 43 -24.75 9.53 -10.04
C LEU A 43 -23.41 9.88 -10.72
N VAL A 44 -22.62 8.88 -11.13
CA VAL A 44 -21.25 9.08 -11.63
C VAL A 44 -21.26 9.18 -13.16
N PRO A 45 -20.79 10.29 -13.75
CA PRO A 45 -20.80 10.44 -15.21
C PRO A 45 -19.81 9.49 -15.91
N GLU A 46 -20.09 9.19 -17.17
CA GLU A 46 -19.19 8.43 -18.03
C GLU A 46 -17.92 9.23 -18.29
N THR A 47 -16.77 8.74 -17.81
CA THR A 47 -15.46 9.35 -18.05
C THR A 47 -14.46 8.31 -18.57
N PRO A 48 -13.35 8.74 -19.20
CA PRO A 48 -12.29 7.82 -19.64
C PRO A 48 -11.72 6.92 -18.52
N MET A 49 -11.90 7.31 -17.25
CA MET A 49 -11.45 6.53 -16.09
C MET A 49 -12.22 5.22 -15.91
N ARG A 50 -13.44 5.12 -16.45
CA ARG A 50 -14.23 3.88 -16.46
C ARG A 50 -13.62 2.80 -17.36
N ASN A 51 -12.84 3.19 -18.37
CA ASN A 51 -12.21 2.23 -19.27
C ASN A 51 -11.08 1.47 -18.55
N LYS A 52 -11.22 0.14 -18.40
CA LYS A 52 -10.21 -0.73 -17.77
C LYS A 52 -8.83 -0.67 -18.46
N ARG A 53 -8.78 -0.27 -19.72
CA ARG A 53 -7.54 -0.16 -20.52
C ARG A 53 -6.93 1.24 -20.49
N ASN A 54 -7.43 2.16 -19.66
CA ASN A 54 -6.84 3.47 -19.52
C ASN A 54 -5.37 3.35 -19.01
N PRO A 55 -4.47 4.25 -19.44
CA PRO A 55 -3.05 4.14 -19.13
C PRO A 55 -2.75 4.22 -17.62
N LEU A 56 -3.54 4.98 -16.85
CA LEU A 56 -3.36 5.04 -15.39
C LEU A 56 -3.61 3.68 -14.74
N ASN A 57 -4.65 2.97 -15.15
CA ASN A 57 -4.95 1.65 -14.63
C ASN A 57 -3.89 0.62 -15.05
N VAL A 58 -3.45 0.66 -16.31
CA VAL A 58 -2.48 -0.32 -16.84
C VAL A 58 -1.07 -0.10 -16.29
N TYR A 59 -0.57 1.14 -16.26
CA TYR A 59 0.82 1.44 -15.91
C TYR A 59 1.04 1.85 -14.45
N PHE A 60 0.02 2.31 -13.73
CA PHE A 60 0.17 2.63 -12.31
C PHE A 60 -0.43 1.54 -11.44
N VAL A 61 -1.71 1.19 -11.64
CA VAL A 61 -2.40 0.30 -10.69
C VAL A 61 -1.90 -1.14 -10.77
N LYS A 62 -1.77 -1.72 -11.98
CA LYS A 62 -1.32 -3.12 -12.12
C LYS A 62 0.10 -3.37 -11.59
N VAL A 63 0.95 -2.36 -11.64
CA VAL A 63 2.34 -2.41 -11.16
C VAL A 63 2.55 -1.55 -9.91
N ALA A 64 1.48 -1.28 -9.15
CA ALA A 64 1.51 -0.38 -8.01
C ALA A 64 2.51 -0.81 -6.93
N TRP A 65 2.64 -2.12 -6.73
CA TRP A 65 3.63 -2.69 -5.81
C TRP A 65 5.07 -2.35 -6.25
N ALA A 66 5.38 -2.48 -7.55
CA ALA A 66 6.72 -2.22 -8.07
C ALA A 66 7.14 -0.76 -7.88
N TRP A 67 6.25 0.20 -8.16
CA TRP A 67 6.49 1.62 -7.91
C TRP A 67 6.71 1.93 -6.42
N THR A 68 5.89 1.32 -5.56
CA THR A 68 5.99 1.48 -4.10
C THR A 68 7.31 0.90 -3.58
N PHE A 69 7.68 -0.30 -4.03
CA PHE A 69 8.95 -0.93 -3.70
C PHE A 69 10.15 -0.09 -4.16
N TRP A 70 10.12 0.38 -5.41
CA TRP A 70 11.22 1.15 -6.01
C TRP A 70 11.54 2.44 -5.24
N LEU A 71 10.52 3.17 -4.77
CA LEU A 71 10.73 4.39 -3.99
C LEU A 71 11.01 4.11 -2.50
N LEU A 72 10.37 3.11 -1.90
CA LEU A 72 10.59 2.79 -0.49
C LEU A 72 11.95 2.15 -0.23
N LEU A 73 12.52 1.38 -1.17
CA LEU A 73 13.83 0.74 -1.00
C LEU A 73 14.96 1.74 -0.69
N PRO A 74 15.25 2.75 -1.54
CA PRO A 74 16.28 3.73 -1.23
C PRO A 74 15.88 4.62 -0.04
N PHE A 75 14.60 4.92 0.12
CA PHE A 75 14.12 5.74 1.23
C PHE A 75 14.37 5.08 2.59
N ILE A 76 13.96 3.82 2.76
CA ILE A 76 14.15 3.06 4.00
C ILE A 76 15.64 2.84 4.27
N ALA A 77 16.42 2.48 3.24
CA ALA A 77 17.85 2.23 3.37
C ALA A 77 18.58 3.47 3.92
N VAL A 78 18.38 4.61 3.27
CA VAL A 78 19.06 5.87 3.63
C VAL A 78 18.55 6.38 4.98
N THR A 79 17.24 6.52 5.18
CA THR A 79 16.70 7.09 6.42
C THR A 79 17.02 6.24 7.65
N THR A 80 17.00 4.91 7.53
CA THR A 80 17.34 4.02 8.65
C THR A 80 18.83 4.08 9.00
N TYR A 81 19.70 4.08 7.98
CA TYR A 81 21.14 4.16 8.17
C TYR A 81 21.52 5.45 8.92
N GLU A 82 21.02 6.58 8.42
CA GLU A 82 21.26 7.91 9.00
C GLU A 82 20.69 8.05 10.41
N PHE A 83 19.49 7.52 10.65
CA PHE A 83 18.90 7.52 11.98
C PHE A 83 19.72 6.68 12.96
N ALA A 84 20.18 5.49 12.53
CA ALA A 84 21.00 4.60 13.35
C ALA A 84 22.35 5.21 13.71
N GLU A 85 23.01 5.85 12.75
CA GLU A 85 24.28 6.53 12.96
C GLU A 85 24.12 7.74 13.89
N THR A 86 23.20 8.66 13.57
CA THR A 86 23.09 9.95 14.29
C THR A 86 22.46 9.84 15.67
N LYS A 87 21.44 8.99 15.87
CA LYS A 87 20.71 8.92 17.14
C LYS A 87 21.22 7.82 18.07
N PHE A 88 21.61 6.67 17.52
CA PHE A 88 22.06 5.53 18.32
C PHE A 88 23.59 5.40 18.37
N LEU A 89 24.32 6.27 17.68
CA LEU A 89 25.79 6.24 17.61
C LEU A 89 26.31 4.87 17.19
N TYR A 90 25.58 4.22 16.27
CA TYR A 90 25.97 2.92 15.74
C TYR A 90 27.14 3.09 14.76
N GLY A 91 28.13 2.20 14.86
CA GLY A 91 29.16 2.09 13.84
C GLY A 91 28.59 1.61 12.50
N PRO A 92 29.34 1.76 11.39
CA PRO A 92 28.84 1.53 10.03
C PRO A 92 28.20 0.14 9.83
N THR A 93 28.79 -0.90 10.42
CA THR A 93 28.29 -2.28 10.32
C THR A 93 26.93 -2.48 11.01
N LYS A 94 26.74 -1.86 12.18
CA LYS A 94 25.48 -1.94 12.93
C LYS A 94 24.38 -1.12 12.27
N SER A 95 24.72 0.05 11.72
CA SER A 95 23.78 0.88 10.94
C SER A 95 23.33 0.17 9.66
N ALA A 96 24.26 -0.47 8.94
CA ALA A 96 23.94 -1.28 7.77
C ALA A 96 23.04 -2.48 8.10
N LEU A 97 23.33 -3.21 9.20
CA LEU A 97 22.48 -4.31 9.65
C LEU A 97 21.08 -3.83 10.04
N ALA A 98 20.96 -2.68 10.70
CA ALA A 98 19.66 -2.09 11.01
C ALA A 98 18.88 -1.72 9.74
N ALA A 99 19.54 -1.13 8.74
CA ALA A 99 18.94 -0.83 7.45
C ALA A 99 18.49 -2.10 6.70
N LEU A 100 19.34 -3.14 6.62
CA LEU A 100 18.99 -4.42 6.00
C LEU A 100 17.80 -5.09 6.69
N ARG A 101 17.79 -5.07 8.02
CA ARG A 101 16.66 -5.55 8.80
C ARG A 101 15.38 -4.77 8.49
N ARG A 102 15.44 -3.45 8.38
CA ARG A 102 14.28 -2.64 7.98
C ARG A 102 13.83 -2.95 6.55
N LEU A 103 14.74 -3.11 5.60
CA LEU A 103 14.43 -3.47 4.21
C LEU A 103 13.70 -4.81 4.08
N SER A 104 13.83 -5.72 5.05
CA SER A 104 13.01 -6.93 5.09
C SER A 104 11.51 -6.66 5.21
N SER A 105 11.07 -5.45 5.58
CA SER A 105 9.66 -5.05 5.51
C SER A 105 9.10 -5.07 4.08
N LEU A 106 9.93 -4.79 3.07
CA LEU A 106 9.54 -4.87 1.66
C LEU A 106 9.41 -6.33 1.18
N LEU A 107 10.21 -7.24 1.74
CA LEU A 107 10.05 -8.68 1.51
C LEU A 107 8.72 -9.16 2.12
N VAL A 108 8.43 -8.74 3.35
CA VAL A 108 7.14 -9.01 4.00
C VAL A 108 5.98 -8.46 3.17
N GLY A 109 6.07 -7.22 2.69
CA GLY A 109 5.03 -6.63 1.84
C GLY A 109 4.82 -7.39 0.53
N SER A 110 5.90 -7.85 -0.10
CA SER A 110 5.81 -8.69 -1.31
C SER A 110 5.12 -10.02 -1.01
N ALA A 111 5.44 -10.66 0.12
CA ALA A 111 4.80 -11.90 0.54
C ALA A 111 3.31 -11.71 0.85
N VAL A 112 2.94 -10.64 1.56
CA VAL A 112 1.54 -10.28 1.83
C VAL A 112 0.77 -10.07 0.54
N TRP A 113 1.31 -9.28 -0.39
CA TRP A 113 0.68 -9.07 -1.69
C TRP A 113 0.47 -10.37 -2.46
N TYR A 114 1.52 -11.20 -2.56
CA TYR A 114 1.46 -12.49 -3.25
C TYR A 114 0.42 -13.45 -2.64
N VAL A 115 0.43 -13.59 -1.31
CA VAL A 115 -0.53 -14.47 -0.60
C VAL A 115 -1.96 -13.96 -0.74
N CYS A 116 -2.22 -12.66 -0.55
CA CYS A 116 -3.55 -12.10 -0.65
C CYS A 116 -4.11 -12.19 -2.08
N THR A 117 -3.31 -11.86 -3.10
CA THR A 117 -3.75 -11.98 -4.50
C THR A 117 -3.96 -13.43 -4.92
N GLY A 118 -3.10 -14.35 -4.46
CA GLY A 118 -3.31 -15.79 -4.62
C GLY A 118 -4.62 -16.26 -3.99
N LEU A 119 -4.94 -15.79 -2.78
CA LEU A 119 -6.20 -16.08 -2.10
C LEU A 119 -7.41 -15.53 -2.86
N PHE A 120 -7.32 -14.32 -3.45
CA PHE A 120 -8.43 -13.75 -4.22
C PHE A 120 -8.72 -14.58 -5.47
N MET A 121 -7.67 -14.99 -6.20
CA MET A 121 -7.82 -15.89 -7.36
C MET A 121 -8.42 -17.24 -6.95
N TYR A 122 -8.01 -17.78 -5.80
CA TYR A 122 -8.56 -19.02 -5.27
C TYR A 122 -10.06 -18.89 -4.96
N ILE A 123 -10.47 -17.82 -4.27
CA ILE A 123 -11.88 -17.54 -3.94
C ILE A 123 -12.71 -17.33 -5.22
N GLU A 124 -12.19 -16.61 -6.21
CA GLU A 124 -12.88 -16.39 -7.49
C GLU A 124 -13.10 -17.72 -8.24
N ASN A 125 -12.11 -18.62 -8.24
CA ASN A 125 -12.24 -19.93 -8.87
C ASN A 125 -13.23 -20.84 -8.12
N LEU A 126 -13.27 -20.78 -6.77
CA LEU A 126 -14.21 -21.57 -5.98
C LEU A 126 -15.67 -21.12 -6.13
N THR A 127 -15.89 -19.81 -6.25
CA THR A 127 -17.23 -19.22 -6.27
C THR A 127 -17.78 -19.05 -7.68
N GLY A 128 -16.93 -19.19 -8.69
CA GLY A 128 -17.27 -18.85 -10.05
C GLY A 128 -17.88 -19.99 -10.86
N THR A 129 -18.64 -19.58 -11.87
CA THR A 129 -19.24 -20.48 -12.86
C THR A 129 -18.91 -19.96 -14.26
N CYS A 130 -18.67 -20.89 -15.19
CA CYS A 130 -18.41 -20.54 -16.58
C CYS A 130 -19.72 -20.59 -17.37
N SER A 131 -20.07 -19.48 -18.00
CA SER A 131 -21.15 -19.40 -19.00
C SER A 131 -20.54 -19.44 -20.39
N THR A 132 -20.65 -20.55 -21.10
CA THR A 132 -20.27 -20.66 -22.51
C THR A 132 -21.50 -20.47 -23.40
N SER A 133 -21.35 -19.80 -24.54
CA SER A 133 -22.37 -19.87 -25.60
C SER A 133 -22.29 -21.24 -26.24
N GLY A 134 -22.93 -22.24 -25.63
CA GLY A 134 -22.87 -23.61 -26.08
C GLY A 134 -23.44 -23.78 -27.49
N LYS A 135 -22.73 -24.55 -28.34
CA LYS A 135 -23.35 -25.19 -29.50
C LYS A 135 -24.25 -26.32 -28.98
N VAL A 136 -25.49 -26.39 -29.47
CA VAL A 136 -26.45 -27.43 -29.06
C VAL A 136 -25.87 -28.82 -29.35
N GLY A 137 -25.65 -29.64 -28.31
CA GLY A 137 -25.25 -31.04 -28.44
C GLY A 137 -23.92 -31.44 -27.79
N GLU A 138 -23.11 -30.51 -27.27
CA GLU A 138 -21.90 -30.87 -26.51
C GLU A 138 -22.16 -31.06 -25.01
N PRO A 139 -21.51 -32.04 -24.35
CA PRO A 139 -21.64 -32.25 -22.91
C PRO A 139 -21.19 -31.01 -22.13
N HIS A 140 -21.91 -30.67 -21.06
CA HIS A 140 -21.54 -29.55 -20.19
C HIS A 140 -20.18 -29.81 -19.53
N ARG A 141 -19.14 -29.16 -20.06
CA ARG A 141 -17.80 -29.18 -19.49
C ARG A 141 -17.81 -28.38 -18.19
N LEU A 142 -17.47 -29.02 -17.06
CA LEU A 142 -17.19 -28.29 -15.83
C LEU A 142 -15.80 -27.64 -15.95
N TYR A 143 -15.78 -26.32 -15.83
CA TYR A 143 -14.56 -25.53 -15.79
C TYR A 143 -14.16 -25.30 -14.34
N ALA A 144 -12.96 -25.72 -13.96
CA ALA A 144 -12.48 -25.56 -12.58
C ALA A 144 -11.85 -24.18 -12.36
N THR A 145 -11.41 -23.53 -13.43
CA THR A 145 -10.74 -22.23 -13.35
C THR A 145 -11.25 -21.23 -14.38
N LYS A 146 -11.17 -19.94 -14.02
CA LYS A 146 -11.44 -18.81 -14.91
C LYS A 146 -10.61 -18.85 -16.20
N GLN A 147 -9.37 -19.32 -16.12
CA GLN A 147 -8.46 -19.38 -17.27
C GLN A 147 -8.95 -20.40 -18.31
N GLU A 148 -9.34 -21.59 -17.89
CA GLU A 148 -9.91 -22.62 -18.79
C GLU A 148 -11.21 -22.13 -19.43
N CYS A 149 -12.07 -21.46 -18.65
CA CYS A 149 -13.31 -20.88 -19.16
C CYS A 149 -13.05 -19.86 -20.28
N HIS A 150 -12.09 -18.96 -20.08
CA HIS A 150 -11.74 -17.95 -21.08
C HIS A 150 -11.05 -18.51 -22.32
N GLN A 151 -10.31 -19.63 -22.20
CA GLN A 151 -9.73 -20.32 -23.36
C GLN A 151 -10.80 -20.82 -24.33
N ASP A 152 -11.95 -21.24 -23.79
CA ASP A 152 -13.10 -21.70 -24.58
C ASP A 152 -14.09 -20.55 -24.91
N ASN A 153 -13.62 -19.29 -24.87
CA ASN A 153 -14.43 -18.07 -25.08
C ASN A 153 -15.65 -17.95 -24.13
N GLY A 154 -15.60 -18.62 -22.98
CA GLY A 154 -16.59 -18.50 -21.93
C GLY A 154 -16.46 -17.21 -21.12
N ILE A 155 -17.58 -16.82 -20.50
CA ILE A 155 -17.66 -15.72 -19.55
C ILE A 155 -17.66 -16.30 -18.15
N TRP A 156 -16.65 -15.95 -17.35
CA TRP A 156 -16.57 -16.37 -15.95
C TRP A 156 -17.33 -15.40 -15.05
N ASN A 157 -18.30 -15.91 -14.29
CA ASN A 157 -19.06 -15.16 -13.30
C ASN A 157 -18.75 -15.73 -11.91
N GLY A 158 -17.86 -15.06 -11.18
CA GLY A 158 -17.46 -15.45 -9.82
C GLY A 158 -17.27 -14.24 -8.91
N PHE A 159 -17.05 -14.51 -7.63
CA PHE A 159 -16.85 -13.45 -6.64
C PHE A 159 -15.40 -12.93 -6.71
N ASP A 160 -15.21 -11.84 -7.46
CA ASP A 160 -13.91 -11.20 -7.70
C ASP A 160 -13.65 -10.09 -6.67
N ILE A 161 -12.95 -10.41 -5.58
CA ILE A 161 -12.51 -9.44 -4.57
C ILE A 161 -11.60 -8.41 -5.24
N SER A 162 -11.86 -7.11 -4.99
CA SER A 162 -11.09 -6.06 -5.66
C SER A 162 -9.63 -6.00 -5.18
N GLY A 163 -8.75 -6.63 -5.96
CA GLY A 163 -7.29 -6.60 -5.75
C GLY A 163 -6.71 -5.18 -5.81
N HIS A 164 -7.32 -4.27 -6.57
CA HIS A 164 -6.91 -2.87 -6.62
C HIS A 164 -7.25 -2.12 -5.34
N CYS A 165 -8.45 -2.28 -4.78
CA CYS A 165 -8.80 -1.70 -3.49
C CYS A 165 -7.86 -2.19 -2.38
N PHE A 166 -7.54 -3.48 -2.37
CA PHE A 166 -6.53 -4.07 -1.48
C PHE A 166 -5.15 -3.42 -1.67
N LEU A 167 -4.59 -3.50 -2.88
CA LEU A 167 -3.19 -3.14 -3.11
C LEU A 167 -2.96 -1.63 -2.92
N LEU A 168 -3.85 -0.79 -3.42
CA LEU A 168 -3.71 0.67 -3.33
C LEU A 168 -3.84 1.16 -1.89
N SER A 169 -4.80 0.63 -1.12
CA SER A 169 -4.93 0.97 0.30
C SER A 169 -3.73 0.50 1.11
N TYR A 170 -3.26 -0.74 0.88
CA TYR A 170 -2.10 -1.29 1.55
C TYR A 170 -0.82 -0.49 1.27
N CYS A 171 -0.54 -0.17 0.00
CA CYS A 171 0.63 0.64 -0.39
C CYS A 171 0.58 2.04 0.21
N ALA A 172 -0.57 2.73 0.17
CA ALA A 172 -0.72 4.07 0.73
C ALA A 172 -0.44 4.07 2.25
N LEU A 173 -0.99 3.09 2.99
CA LEU A 173 -0.78 2.97 4.42
C LEU A 173 0.68 2.61 4.77
N MET A 174 1.30 1.73 3.99
CA MET A 174 2.71 1.36 4.14
C MET A 174 3.62 2.58 3.96
N ILE A 175 3.43 3.37 2.89
CA ILE A 175 4.21 4.58 2.65
C ILE A 175 4.07 5.56 3.82
N MET A 176 2.84 5.77 4.32
CA MET A 176 2.59 6.67 5.45
C MET A 176 3.26 6.22 6.75
N GLU A 177 3.41 4.91 6.99
CA GLU A 177 4.17 4.43 8.15
C GLU A 177 5.67 4.65 7.97
N GLU A 178 6.24 4.27 6.82
CA GLU A 178 7.69 4.38 6.60
C GLU A 178 8.16 5.84 6.61
N VAL A 179 7.37 6.75 6.04
CA VAL A 179 7.65 8.21 6.03
C VAL A 179 7.68 8.81 7.45
N ALA A 180 7.04 8.18 8.44
CA ALA A 180 7.01 8.68 9.82
C ALA A 180 8.40 8.75 10.48
N VAL A 181 9.42 8.06 9.95
CA VAL A 181 10.83 8.19 10.40
C VAL A 181 11.34 9.63 10.34
N LEU A 182 10.81 10.44 9.42
CA LEU A 182 11.23 11.83 9.23
C LEU A 182 10.84 12.76 10.39
N GLU A 183 9.93 12.36 11.28
CA GLU A 183 9.60 13.11 12.51
C GLU A 183 10.78 13.16 13.48
N GLY A 184 11.58 12.08 13.55
CA GLY A 184 12.69 11.95 14.49
C GLY A 184 14.07 12.22 13.90
N LEU A 185 14.16 12.39 12.58
CA LEU A 185 15.41 12.49 11.84
C LEU A 185 15.87 13.95 11.74
N SER A 186 17.04 14.25 12.31
CA SER A 186 17.69 15.56 12.26
C SER A 186 18.88 15.51 11.30
N ILE A 187 18.74 16.09 10.10
CA ILE A 187 19.80 16.14 9.07
C ILE A 187 20.15 17.59 8.79
N ASP A 188 21.44 17.84 8.54
CA ASP A 188 21.93 19.14 8.08
C ASP A 188 21.32 19.51 6.72
N GLN A 189 20.70 20.69 6.64
CA GLN A 189 19.94 21.17 5.49
C GLN A 189 20.82 21.42 4.27
N ASN A 190 22.11 21.68 4.47
CA ASN A 190 23.06 21.95 3.39
C ASN A 190 23.68 20.67 2.80
N SER A 191 23.33 19.50 3.32
CA SER A 191 23.86 18.23 2.85
C SER A 191 23.18 17.75 1.56
N LYS A 192 23.94 17.11 0.66
CA LYS A 192 23.38 16.40 -0.51
C LYS A 192 22.35 15.33 -0.11
N LEU A 193 22.55 14.75 1.07
CA LEU A 193 21.67 13.76 1.68
C LEU A 193 20.28 14.33 2.01
N TYR A 194 20.22 15.57 2.54
CA TYR A 194 18.94 16.25 2.78
C TYR A 194 18.15 16.42 1.48
N VAL A 195 18.81 16.80 0.38
CA VAL A 195 18.18 16.93 -0.94
C VAL A 195 17.65 15.58 -1.43
N LEU A 196 18.44 14.51 -1.31
CA LEU A 196 18.02 13.15 -1.69
C LEU A 196 16.78 12.69 -0.91
N ILE A 197 16.80 12.78 0.43
CA ILE A 197 15.69 12.34 1.29
C ILE A 197 14.43 13.16 1.02
N ASN A 198 14.54 14.47 0.84
CA ASN A 198 13.38 15.30 0.47
C ASN A 198 12.82 14.94 -0.90
N THR A 199 13.69 14.67 -1.87
CA THR A 199 13.26 14.26 -3.22
C THR A 199 12.49 12.94 -3.17
N LEU A 200 13.00 11.95 -2.41
CA LEU A 200 12.31 10.69 -2.17
C LEU A 200 10.99 10.89 -1.42
N PHE A 201 10.97 11.72 -0.38
CA PHE A 201 9.76 12.04 0.39
C PHE A 201 8.68 12.69 -0.48
N VAL A 202 9.02 13.69 -1.29
CA VAL A 202 8.08 14.33 -2.22
C VAL A 202 7.57 13.32 -3.25
N SER A 203 8.45 12.47 -3.78
CA SER A 203 8.07 11.40 -4.72
C SER A 203 7.10 10.40 -4.09
N LEU A 204 7.33 10.00 -2.83
CA LEU A 204 6.44 9.11 -2.07
C LEU A 204 5.09 9.79 -1.76
N CYS A 205 5.08 11.08 -1.44
CA CYS A 205 3.84 11.85 -1.27
C CYS A 205 3.03 11.88 -2.57
N PHE A 206 3.70 12.17 -3.70
CA PHE A 206 3.07 12.18 -5.02
C PHE A 206 2.53 10.79 -5.39
N LEU A 207 3.31 9.73 -5.15
CA LEU A 207 2.88 8.36 -5.38
C LEU A 207 1.66 7.99 -4.53
N THR A 208 1.64 8.40 -3.25
CA THR A 208 0.50 8.19 -2.36
C THR A 208 -0.75 8.92 -2.85
N MET A 209 -0.61 10.15 -3.36
CA MET A 209 -1.71 10.90 -3.98
C MET A 209 -2.28 10.15 -5.20
N ILE A 210 -1.42 9.57 -6.05
CA ILE A 210 -1.85 8.72 -7.16
C ILE A 210 -2.62 7.49 -6.64
N TRP A 211 -2.13 6.83 -5.58
CA TRP A 211 -2.83 5.67 -5.00
C TRP A 211 -4.20 6.03 -4.46
N VAL A 212 -4.34 7.13 -3.73
CA VAL A 212 -5.63 7.61 -3.23
C VAL A 212 -6.55 7.98 -4.39
N PHE A 213 -6.04 8.64 -5.42
CA PHE A 213 -6.84 8.99 -6.60
C PHE A 213 -7.33 7.74 -7.35
N MET A 214 -6.44 6.79 -7.65
CA MET A 214 -6.81 5.54 -8.33
C MET A 214 -7.73 4.67 -7.47
N PHE A 215 -7.57 4.72 -6.15
CA PHE A 215 -8.49 4.07 -5.21
C PHE A 215 -9.88 4.67 -5.30
N LEU A 216 -10.00 6.01 -5.35
CA LEU A 216 -11.28 6.71 -5.55
C LEU A 216 -11.91 6.32 -6.89
N CYS A 217 -11.15 6.33 -7.99
CA CYS A 217 -11.62 5.85 -9.29
C CYS A 217 -12.12 4.39 -9.21
N THR A 218 -11.41 3.53 -8.49
CA THR A 218 -11.83 2.14 -8.26
C THR A 218 -13.15 2.06 -7.51
N ALA A 219 -13.29 2.86 -6.45
CA ALA A 219 -14.50 2.90 -5.63
C ALA A 219 -15.74 3.35 -6.41
N VAL A 220 -15.61 4.27 -7.37
CA VAL A 220 -16.76 4.81 -8.12
C VAL A 220 -17.06 4.09 -9.43
N TYR A 221 -16.08 3.45 -10.11
CA TYR A 221 -16.28 2.90 -11.46
C TYR A 221 -16.29 1.37 -11.56
N PHE A 222 -15.69 0.63 -10.62
CA PHE A 222 -15.38 -0.79 -10.80
C PHE A 222 -15.86 -1.65 -9.63
N HIS A 223 -16.11 -2.95 -9.82
CA HIS A 223 -16.56 -3.92 -8.79
C HIS A 223 -17.86 -3.59 -8.05
N ASP A 224 -18.43 -4.58 -7.39
CA ASP A 224 -19.59 -4.40 -6.50
C ASP A 224 -19.17 -3.97 -5.10
N PHE A 225 -20.12 -3.44 -4.32
CA PHE A 225 -19.87 -2.91 -2.97
C PHE A 225 -19.09 -3.88 -2.07
N SER A 226 -19.56 -5.12 -1.97
CA SER A 226 -18.97 -6.15 -1.09
C SER A 226 -17.54 -6.52 -1.53
N GLN A 227 -17.31 -6.65 -2.83
CA GLN A 227 -15.99 -6.96 -3.41
C GLN A 227 -14.96 -5.86 -3.13
N LYS A 228 -15.37 -4.59 -3.24
CA LYS A 228 -14.52 -3.44 -2.88
C LYS A 228 -14.23 -3.43 -1.38
N LEU A 229 -15.27 -3.51 -0.55
CA LEU A 229 -15.17 -3.42 0.90
C LEU A 229 -14.23 -4.51 1.44
N LEU A 230 -14.38 -5.75 0.99
CA LEU A 230 -13.47 -6.83 1.38
C LEU A 230 -12.03 -6.56 0.98
N GLY A 231 -11.79 -6.07 -0.25
CA GLY A 231 -10.44 -5.68 -0.69
C GLY A 231 -9.81 -4.64 0.25
N VAL A 232 -10.56 -3.58 0.59
CA VAL A 232 -10.09 -2.54 1.54
C VAL A 232 -9.82 -3.13 2.92
N LEU A 233 -10.76 -3.89 3.48
CA LEU A 233 -10.62 -4.48 4.82
C LEU A 233 -9.41 -5.41 4.92
N ILE A 234 -9.13 -6.20 3.87
CA ILE A 234 -7.96 -7.07 3.83
C ILE A 234 -6.66 -6.24 3.76
N GLY A 235 -6.65 -5.13 3.00
CA GLY A 235 -5.51 -4.23 2.94
C GLY A 235 -5.22 -3.57 4.29
N LEU A 236 -6.26 -3.09 4.98
CA LEU A 236 -6.19 -2.53 6.33
C LEU A 236 -5.76 -3.59 7.35
N ALA A 237 -6.30 -4.80 7.28
CA ALA A 237 -5.93 -5.90 8.17
C ALA A 237 -4.46 -6.29 8.01
N ALA A 238 -3.97 -6.37 6.77
CA ALA A 238 -2.56 -6.65 6.48
C ALA A 238 -1.63 -5.56 7.02
N TRP A 239 -1.98 -4.28 6.81
CA TRP A 239 -1.25 -3.16 7.38
C TRP A 239 -1.27 -3.17 8.92
N TYR A 240 -2.43 -3.41 9.53
CA TYR A 240 -2.56 -3.43 10.98
C TYR A 240 -1.77 -4.60 11.58
N GLY A 241 -1.91 -5.80 11.03
CA GLY A 241 -1.18 -7.00 11.46
C GLY A 241 0.35 -6.81 11.36
N THR A 242 0.84 -6.16 10.32
CA THR A 242 2.26 -5.85 10.17
C THR A 242 2.69 -4.72 11.11
N TYR A 243 2.23 -3.49 10.89
CA TYR A 243 2.74 -2.29 11.58
C TYR A 243 2.21 -2.06 13.00
N ARG A 244 1.11 -2.69 13.41
CA ARG A 244 0.54 -2.50 14.77
C ARG A 244 0.70 -3.72 15.67
N VAL A 245 1.03 -4.88 15.12
CA VAL A 245 1.15 -6.13 15.90
C VAL A 245 2.52 -6.77 15.73
N TRP A 246 2.88 -7.18 14.52
CA TRP A 246 4.08 -7.98 14.29
C TRP A 246 5.37 -7.17 14.37
N TYR A 247 5.42 -5.98 13.78
CA TYR A 247 6.60 -5.12 13.71
C TYR A 247 7.04 -4.56 15.08
N LEU A 248 6.22 -4.75 16.11
CA LEU A 248 6.57 -4.48 17.51
C LEU A 248 7.44 -5.58 18.13
N LYS A 249 7.56 -6.74 17.49
CA LYS A 249 8.26 -7.92 18.03
C LYS A 249 9.74 -7.93 17.64
N PRO A 250 10.64 -8.49 18.49
CA PRO A 250 12.09 -8.44 18.28
C PRO A 250 12.62 -9.28 17.12
N PHE A 251 11.82 -10.18 16.54
CA PHE A 251 12.20 -10.98 15.36
C PHE A 251 11.64 -10.43 14.04
N SER A 252 10.89 -9.32 14.11
CA SER A 252 10.28 -8.69 12.94
C SER A 252 11.23 -7.69 12.27
N PRO A 253 10.89 -7.17 11.08
CA PRO A 253 11.58 -6.02 10.48
C PRO A 253 11.69 -4.81 11.41
N GLY A 254 10.80 -4.66 12.42
CA GLY A 254 10.76 -3.51 13.32
C GLY A 254 9.82 -2.39 12.85
N LEU A 255 9.72 -1.31 13.60
CA LEU A 255 9.01 -0.09 13.17
C LEU A 255 9.96 0.94 12.57
N PRO A 256 9.47 1.84 11.70
CA PRO A 256 10.15 3.07 11.35
C PRO A 256 10.41 3.86 12.65
N LEU A 257 11.67 4.17 12.91
CA LEU A 257 12.17 4.75 14.16
C LEU A 257 11.78 6.23 14.22
N PRO A 258 10.61 6.54 14.78
CA PRO A 258 10.55 7.18 16.09
C PRO A 258 9.52 6.50 17.02
N ASN A 259 8.86 5.43 16.56
CA ASN A 259 7.71 4.82 17.24
C ASN A 259 8.10 3.80 18.34
N ILE A 260 9.33 3.83 18.87
CA ILE A 260 9.64 3.06 20.09
C ILE A 260 9.04 3.85 21.25
N PRO A 261 7.97 3.37 21.93
CA PRO A 261 7.55 3.97 23.17
C PRO A 261 8.73 3.86 24.14
N LEU A 262 9.14 4.97 24.77
CA LEU A 262 10.20 5.01 25.79
C LEU A 262 10.05 3.91 26.88
N SER A 263 8.85 3.35 27.04
CA SER A 263 8.57 2.19 27.88
C SER A 263 9.28 0.88 27.49
N SER A 264 9.72 0.68 26.23
CA SER A 264 10.41 -0.58 25.85
C SER A 264 11.88 -0.61 26.29
N LYS A 265 12.47 0.54 26.64
CA LYS A 265 13.82 0.60 27.23
C LYS A 265 13.93 -0.10 28.58
N LYS A 266 12.82 -0.30 29.30
CA LYS A 266 12.83 -0.97 30.62
C LYS A 266 13.12 -2.48 30.55
N TYR A 267 12.93 -3.12 29.40
CA TYR A 267 13.16 -4.56 29.24
C TYR A 267 14.53 -4.92 28.63
N SER A 268 15.24 -3.96 28.03
CA SER A 268 16.53 -4.24 27.36
C SER A 268 17.76 -4.05 28.25
N TYR A 269 17.63 -3.46 29.43
CA TYR A 269 18.72 -3.31 30.42
C TYR A 269 18.66 -4.30 31.58
N SER A 270 17.70 -5.24 31.54
CA SER A 270 17.60 -6.33 32.50
C SER A 270 17.90 -7.67 31.81
N ARG A 271 19.12 -7.82 31.29
CA ARG A 271 19.80 -9.09 31.07
C ARG A 271 21.29 -8.85 31.04
#